data_AF-A0A7W0VRS6-F1
#
_entry.id   AF-A0A7W0VRS6-F1
#
_cell.length_a   1.000
_cell.length_b   1.000
_cell.length_c   1.000
_cell.angle_alpha   90.00
_cell.angle_beta   90.00
_cell.angle_gamma   90.00
#
_symmetry.space_group_name_H-M   'P 1'
#
loop_
_entity.id
_entity.type
_entity.pdbx_description
1 polymer ?
#
loop_
_entity_poly.entity_id
_entity_poly.type
_entity_poly.pdbx_seq_one_letter_code
_entity_poly.pdbx_strand_id
1 'polypeptide(L)'
;MATHLVKLACELPEDEARSLSTWTCSELARTLIRDRVVDTISASSVQRILASEKLKPWRVHHWLSSKVPRDDRFRETVNNICDLYTRKLRPHERVLSLDEKTSLQPRTRTSRNRPARPGNEPVIVEHEYVRKGALNLFAAFDTRSGKVLGILRTRKRQLEFIELLEAIDRTTPASVTLIHLLCDNLSIHSGKLACAWLMAHPRFQTHFTPVHCSWMNQVEQWFSILQRKRLRAPNFADLADLEAKILSFIDEWNEIAHPFQWTAKSFEKVLASVDDPFRRRPHWTDVFLRAAA
;
A
#
# COMPACT_ATOMS: atom_id res chain seq x y z
N MET A 1 -37.47 9.41 -15.20
CA MET A 1 -36.84 9.47 -13.86
C MET A 1 -35.63 8.52 -13.75
N ALA A 2 -35.79 7.20 -13.81
CA ALA A 2 -34.67 6.25 -13.56
C ALA A 2 -33.45 6.49 -14.46
N THR A 3 -33.65 6.65 -15.77
CA THR A 3 -32.55 6.97 -16.72
C THR A 3 -31.83 8.28 -16.38
N HIS A 4 -32.57 9.30 -15.92
CA HIS A 4 -32.00 10.59 -15.54
C HIS A 4 -31.20 10.48 -14.24
N LEU A 5 -31.71 9.74 -13.24
CA LEU A 5 -30.98 9.43 -12.02
C LEU A 5 -29.68 8.67 -12.32
N VAL A 6 -29.71 7.69 -13.24
CA VAL A 6 -28.53 6.92 -13.64
C VAL A 6 -27.51 7.81 -14.32
N LYS A 7 -27.94 8.67 -15.25
CA LYS A 7 -27.07 9.66 -15.90
C LYS A 7 -26.38 10.54 -14.85
N LEU A 8 -27.18 11.17 -13.99
CA LEU A 8 -26.69 12.06 -12.93
C LEU A 8 -25.71 11.35 -11.97
N ALA A 9 -26.00 10.10 -11.61
CA ALA A 9 -25.13 9.30 -10.76
C ALA A 9 -23.80 8.90 -11.43
N CYS A 10 -23.70 8.98 -12.75
CA CYS A 10 -22.47 8.69 -13.51
C CYS A 10 -21.65 9.95 -13.83
N GLU A 11 -22.17 11.14 -13.57
CA GLU A 11 -21.47 12.43 -13.69
C GLU A 11 -20.84 12.83 -12.34
N LEU A 12 -19.77 13.62 -12.37
CA LEU A 12 -19.22 14.15 -11.12
C LEU A 12 -20.12 15.28 -10.61
N PRO A 13 -20.29 15.43 -9.28
CA PRO A 13 -21.12 16.53 -8.78
C PRO A 13 -20.60 17.91 -9.21
N GLU A 14 -19.29 18.07 -9.42
CA GLU A 14 -18.69 19.32 -9.91
C GLU A 14 -19.11 19.67 -11.34
N ASP A 15 -19.23 18.67 -12.22
CA ASP A 15 -19.71 18.84 -13.60
C ASP A 15 -21.18 19.32 -13.61
N GLU A 16 -21.92 18.97 -12.56
CA GLU A 16 -23.31 19.36 -12.32
C GLU A 16 -23.45 20.61 -11.43
N ALA A 17 -22.37 21.40 -11.35
CA ALA A 17 -22.28 22.63 -10.58
C ALA A 17 -22.70 22.46 -9.10
N ARG A 18 -22.38 21.30 -8.49
CA ARG A 18 -22.59 21.02 -7.07
C ARG A 18 -21.28 21.19 -6.32
N SER A 19 -21.37 21.65 -5.07
CA SER A 19 -20.25 21.78 -4.15
C SER A 19 -19.84 20.47 -3.46
N LEU A 20 -20.31 19.33 -3.97
CA LEU A 20 -20.10 18.01 -3.36
C LEU A 20 -18.86 17.34 -3.97
N SER A 21 -18.10 16.61 -3.16
CA SER A 21 -17.00 15.78 -3.68
C SER A 21 -17.49 14.46 -4.29
N THR A 22 -18.62 13.94 -3.80
CA THR A 22 -19.22 12.68 -4.24
C THR A 22 -20.73 12.71 -4.09
N TRP A 23 -21.44 11.88 -4.87
CA TRP A 23 -22.88 11.72 -4.72
C TRP A 23 -23.24 10.84 -3.53
N THR A 24 -24.24 11.27 -2.77
CA THR A 24 -24.99 10.41 -1.83
C THR A 24 -26.41 10.21 -2.34
N CYS A 25 -27.10 9.15 -1.90
CA CYS A 25 -28.50 8.93 -2.29
C CYS A 25 -29.40 10.12 -1.92
N SER A 26 -29.14 10.77 -0.77
CA SER A 26 -29.89 11.95 -0.33
C SER A 26 -29.64 13.16 -1.22
N GLU A 27 -28.39 13.38 -1.66
CA GLU A 27 -28.04 14.48 -2.56
C GLU A 27 -28.59 14.27 -3.97
N LEU A 28 -28.56 13.05 -4.48
CA LEU A 28 -29.19 12.70 -5.75
C LEU A 28 -30.70 12.93 -5.71
N ALA A 29 -31.37 12.53 -4.62
CA ALA A 29 -32.79 12.79 -4.42
C ALA A 29 -33.11 14.30 -4.41
N ARG A 30 -32.33 15.10 -3.65
CA ARG A 30 -32.47 16.57 -3.63
C ARG A 30 -32.25 17.20 -4.99
N THR A 31 -31.27 16.71 -5.73
CA THR A 31 -30.92 17.21 -7.07
C THR A 31 -32.05 16.93 -8.07
N LEU A 32 -32.60 15.71 -8.07
CA LEU A 32 -33.76 15.36 -8.91
C LEU A 32 -34.99 16.24 -8.64
N ILE A 33 -35.25 16.58 -7.38
CA ILE A 33 -36.36 17.47 -7.00
C ILE A 33 -36.07 18.91 -7.42
N ARG A 34 -34.86 19.41 -7.12
CA ARG A 34 -34.41 20.76 -7.50
C ARG A 34 -34.51 20.99 -9.00
N ASP A 35 -34.08 20.01 -9.78
CA ASP A 35 -34.02 20.07 -11.24
C ASP A 35 -35.38 19.71 -11.87
N ARG A 36 -36.43 19.56 -11.04
CA ARG A 36 -37.83 19.29 -11.42
C ARG A 36 -38.00 18.04 -12.28
N VAL A 37 -37.14 17.05 -12.07
CA VAL A 37 -37.23 15.72 -12.70
C VAL A 37 -38.36 14.90 -12.07
N VAL A 38 -38.61 15.15 -10.77
CA VAL A 38 -39.71 14.58 -9.98
C VAL A 38 -40.18 15.60 -8.95
N ASP A 39 -41.45 15.52 -8.54
CA ASP A 39 -41.96 16.34 -7.43
C ASP A 39 -41.41 15.86 -6.08
N THR A 40 -41.34 14.54 -5.89
CA THR A 40 -40.80 13.94 -4.67
C THR A 40 -40.11 12.60 -4.95
N ILE A 41 -39.05 12.31 -4.20
CA ILE A 41 -38.40 10.99 -4.16
C ILE A 41 -37.63 10.84 -2.85
N SER A 42 -37.61 9.64 -2.28
CA SER A 42 -36.82 9.33 -1.09
C SER A 42 -35.41 8.83 -1.46
N ALA A 43 -34.45 9.05 -0.56
CA ALA A 43 -33.09 8.50 -0.70
C ALA A 43 -33.10 6.95 -0.80
N SER A 44 -34.03 6.27 -0.13
CA SER A 44 -34.19 4.82 -0.19
C SER A 44 -34.64 4.34 -1.57
N SER A 45 -35.53 5.09 -2.24
CA SER A 45 -35.92 4.82 -3.62
C SER A 45 -34.75 5.00 -4.58
N VAL A 46 -33.97 6.08 -4.43
CA VAL A 46 -32.72 6.28 -5.17
C VAL A 46 -31.76 5.11 -4.98
N GLN A 47 -31.55 4.68 -3.73
CA GLN A 47 -30.66 3.56 -3.42
C GLN A 47 -31.09 2.26 -4.13
N ARG A 48 -32.39 1.94 -4.13
CA ARG A 48 -32.93 0.76 -4.82
C ARG A 48 -32.70 0.81 -6.33
N ILE A 49 -32.90 1.97 -6.96
CA ILE A 49 -32.69 2.15 -8.40
C ILE A 49 -31.19 2.00 -8.72
N LEU A 50 -30.32 2.66 -7.96
CA LEU A 50 -28.88 2.49 -8.16
C LEU A 50 -28.43 1.04 -7.92
N ALA A 51 -29.05 0.32 -6.98
CA ALA A 51 -28.77 -1.08 -6.73
C ALA A 51 -29.17 -2.00 -7.90
N SER A 52 -30.30 -1.74 -8.58
CA SER A 52 -30.69 -2.51 -9.78
C SER A 52 -29.68 -2.34 -10.91
N GLU A 53 -29.08 -1.15 -11.02
CA GLU A 53 -28.03 -0.83 -11.99
C GLU A 53 -26.61 -1.16 -11.51
N LYS A 54 -26.47 -1.72 -10.30
CA LYS A 54 -25.17 -2.01 -9.66
C LYS A 54 -24.27 -0.77 -9.52
N LEU A 55 -24.85 0.43 -9.45
CA LEU A 55 -24.15 1.70 -9.30
C LEU A 55 -23.98 2.10 -7.84
N LYS A 56 -22.79 2.63 -7.51
CA LYS A 56 -22.44 3.10 -6.16
C LYS A 56 -21.54 4.35 -6.27
N PRO A 57 -22.08 5.51 -6.64
CA PRO A 57 -21.29 6.72 -6.95
C PRO A 57 -20.54 7.32 -5.75
N TRP A 58 -20.90 6.93 -4.52
CA TRP A 58 -20.15 7.25 -3.30
C TRP A 58 -18.89 6.36 -3.11
N ARG A 59 -18.67 5.34 -3.93
CA ARG A 59 -17.46 4.51 -3.85
C ARG A 59 -16.33 5.18 -4.61
N VAL A 60 -15.43 5.80 -3.86
CA VAL A 60 -14.21 6.40 -4.40
C VAL A 60 -13.12 5.35 -4.51
N HIS A 61 -12.51 5.27 -5.69
CA HIS A 61 -11.31 4.49 -5.93
C HIS A 61 -10.25 5.41 -6.52
N HIS A 62 -9.05 5.36 -5.96
CA HIS A 62 -7.91 6.05 -6.56
C HIS A 62 -7.31 5.18 -7.65
N TRP A 63 -7.10 5.76 -8.81
CA TRP A 63 -6.33 5.18 -9.90
C TRP A 63 -5.14 6.08 -10.22
N LEU A 64 -4.11 5.51 -10.84
CA LEU A 64 -2.91 6.24 -11.22
C LEU A 64 -2.78 6.19 -12.74
N SER A 65 -2.97 7.35 -13.38
CA SER A 65 -2.73 7.51 -14.81
C SER A 65 -1.24 7.33 -15.09
N SER A 66 -0.90 6.32 -15.88
CA SER A 66 0.49 6.10 -16.29
C SER A 66 0.91 7.26 -17.20
N LYS A 67 1.90 8.06 -16.78
CA LYS A 67 2.51 9.09 -17.65
C LYS A 67 3.50 8.51 -18.65
N VAL A 68 3.80 7.21 -18.54
CA VAL A 68 4.75 6.47 -19.39
C VAL A 68 3.98 5.38 -20.14
N PRO A 69 4.26 5.16 -21.44
CA PRO A 69 3.71 4.05 -22.20
C PRO A 69 3.97 2.70 -21.53
N ARG A 70 3.05 1.76 -21.70
CA ARG A 70 3.16 0.38 -21.20
C ARG A 70 3.66 -0.52 -22.33
N ASP A 71 4.82 -0.11 -22.84
CA ASP A 71 5.51 -0.69 -23.98
C ASP A 71 6.14 -2.07 -23.66
N ASP A 72 6.86 -2.63 -24.62
CA ASP A 72 7.52 -3.93 -24.47
C ASP A 72 8.54 -3.93 -23.33
N ARG A 73 9.22 -2.80 -23.08
CA ARG A 73 10.18 -2.66 -21.97
C ARG A 73 9.47 -2.73 -20.61
N PHE A 74 8.30 -2.10 -20.49
CA PHE A 74 7.47 -2.25 -19.29
C PHE A 74 7.11 -3.73 -19.07
N ARG A 75 6.64 -4.42 -20.11
CA ARG A 75 6.24 -5.84 -20.03
C ARG A 75 7.41 -6.74 -19.67
N GLU A 76 8.57 -6.53 -20.28
CA GLU A 76 9.81 -7.24 -19.98
C GLU A 76 10.20 -7.06 -18.50
N THR A 77 10.17 -5.82 -18.00
CA THR A 77 10.48 -5.54 -16.59
C THR A 77 9.50 -6.25 -15.64
N VAL A 78 8.20 -6.23 -15.97
CA VAL A 78 7.19 -6.95 -15.19
C VAL A 78 7.43 -8.45 -15.20
N ASN A 79 7.74 -9.03 -16.36
CA ASN A 79 8.02 -10.45 -16.51
C ASN A 79 9.27 -10.87 -15.74
N ASN A 80 10.34 -10.05 -15.75
CA ASN A 80 11.55 -10.32 -14.98
C ASN A 80 11.28 -10.34 -13.47
N ILE A 81 10.47 -9.42 -12.97
CA ILE A 81 10.07 -9.39 -11.55
C ILE A 81 9.15 -10.58 -11.22
N CYS A 82 8.22 -10.92 -12.13
CA CYS A 82 7.39 -12.10 -12.00
C CYS A 82 8.23 -13.37 -11.89
N ASP A 83 9.20 -13.56 -12.78
CA ASP A 83 10.13 -14.68 -12.75
C ASP A 83 10.88 -14.71 -11.41
N LEU A 84 11.48 -13.59 -11.00
CA LEU A 84 12.21 -13.48 -9.74
C LEU A 84 11.37 -13.90 -8.51
N TYR A 85 10.07 -13.57 -8.51
CA TYR A 85 9.13 -13.93 -7.46
C TYR A 85 8.51 -15.32 -7.58
N THR A 86 8.54 -15.97 -8.73
CA THR A 86 7.81 -17.24 -8.94
C THR A 86 8.73 -18.42 -9.21
N ARG A 87 9.93 -18.19 -9.76
CA ARG A 87 10.91 -19.24 -10.02
C ARG A 87 11.44 -19.84 -8.73
N LYS A 88 11.93 -21.09 -8.84
CA LYS A 88 12.73 -21.72 -7.79
C LYS A 88 14.07 -20.99 -7.66
N LEU A 89 14.37 -20.49 -6.47
CA LEU A 89 15.68 -19.90 -6.18
C LEU A 89 16.73 -20.99 -5.98
N ARG A 90 17.96 -20.70 -6.39
CA ARG A 90 19.13 -21.51 -6.07
C ARG A 90 19.50 -21.32 -4.59
N PRO A 91 20.18 -22.28 -3.95
CA PRO A 91 20.52 -22.18 -2.52
C PRO A 91 21.37 -20.96 -2.14
N HIS A 92 22.13 -20.41 -3.08
CA HIS A 92 22.97 -19.22 -2.88
C HIS A 92 22.24 -17.89 -3.22
N GLU A 93 20.96 -17.94 -3.58
CA GLU A 93 20.17 -16.77 -3.96
C GLU A 93 19.18 -16.39 -2.85
N ARG A 94 18.99 -15.08 -2.69
CA ARG A 94 17.95 -14.50 -1.84
C ARG A 94 17.27 -13.35 -2.57
N VAL A 95 15.95 -13.21 -2.40
CA VAL A 95 15.16 -12.14 -3.02
C VAL A 95 14.46 -11.33 -1.94
N LEU A 96 14.83 -10.06 -1.85
CA LEU A 96 14.31 -9.09 -0.89
C LEU A 96 13.54 -7.99 -1.61
N SER A 97 12.43 -7.57 -1.03
CA SER A 97 11.64 -6.41 -1.46
C SER A 97 11.84 -5.28 -0.45
N LEU A 98 12.28 -4.11 -0.90
CA LEU A 98 12.72 -3.01 -0.04
C LEU A 98 11.98 -1.73 -0.35
N ASP A 99 11.61 -0.98 0.70
CA ASP A 99 10.98 0.33 0.60
C ASP A 99 10.99 1.02 1.97
N GLU A 100 10.53 2.27 2.03
CA GLU A 100 10.35 3.02 3.27
C GLU A 100 8.90 3.43 3.53
N LYS A 101 8.47 3.15 4.76
CA LYS A 101 7.27 3.77 5.32
C LYS A 101 7.65 5.05 6.05
N THR A 102 7.30 6.18 5.45
CA THR A 102 7.70 7.51 5.94
C THR A 102 6.69 8.12 6.91
N SER A 103 7.11 9.16 7.62
CA SER A 103 6.23 10.02 8.43
C SER A 103 5.46 9.29 9.53
N LEU A 104 6.09 8.29 10.16
CA LEU A 104 5.54 7.56 11.30
C LEU A 104 5.58 8.44 12.55
N GLN A 105 4.41 8.85 13.04
CA GLN A 105 4.29 9.77 14.17
C GLN A 105 3.87 9.04 15.44
N PRO A 106 4.49 9.35 16.61
CA PRO A 106 4.10 8.79 17.90
C PRO A 106 2.64 9.09 18.30
N ARG A 107 2.16 10.31 17.97
CA ARG A 107 0.83 10.82 18.36
C ARG A 107 0.49 10.51 19.83
N THR A 108 1.34 10.98 20.74
CA THR A 108 1.19 10.79 22.19
C THR A 108 -0.13 11.38 22.65
N ARG A 109 -1.03 10.53 23.16
CA ARG A 109 -2.35 10.94 23.62
C ARG A 109 -2.28 11.65 24.96
N THR A 110 -3.11 12.67 25.14
CA THR A 110 -3.19 13.43 26.40
C THR A 110 -3.86 12.62 27.52
N SER A 111 -4.67 11.62 27.16
CA SER A 111 -5.34 10.69 28.06
C SER A 111 -5.20 9.24 27.61
N ARG A 112 -5.39 8.31 28.55
CA ARG A 112 -5.32 6.86 28.29
C ARG A 112 -6.52 6.40 27.44
N ASN A 113 -6.25 5.64 26.38
CA ASN A 113 -7.28 4.94 25.62
C ASN A 113 -8.05 3.96 26.51
N ARG A 114 -9.37 3.83 26.26
CA ARG A 114 -10.23 2.89 27.00
C ARG A 114 -10.39 1.59 26.19
N PRO A 115 -10.20 0.42 26.80
CA PRO A 115 -10.43 -0.85 26.12
C PRO A 115 -11.92 -1.03 25.84
N ALA A 116 -12.24 -1.87 24.85
CA ALA A 116 -13.60 -2.33 24.63
C ALA A 116 -14.13 -3.09 25.86
N ARG A 117 -15.45 -3.06 26.07
CA ARG A 117 -16.12 -3.76 27.18
C ARG A 117 -17.39 -4.49 26.68
N PRO A 118 -17.85 -5.53 27.39
CA PRO A 118 -19.15 -6.14 27.12
C PRO A 118 -20.27 -5.09 27.13
N GLY A 119 -21.33 -5.31 26.34
CA GLY A 119 -22.43 -4.34 26.22
C GLY A 119 -22.30 -3.36 25.04
N ASN A 120 -21.55 -3.73 23.99
CA ASN A 120 -21.35 -2.94 22.77
C ASN A 120 -20.55 -1.65 22.99
N GLU A 121 -19.64 -1.63 23.97
CA GLU A 121 -18.71 -0.52 24.20
C GLU A 121 -17.41 -0.71 23.39
N PRO A 122 -17.14 0.11 22.36
CA PRO A 122 -15.95 -0.02 21.54
C PRO A 122 -14.69 0.48 22.26
N VAL A 123 -13.51 0.18 21.68
CA VAL A 123 -12.27 0.88 22.07
C VAL A 123 -12.46 2.38 21.84
N ILE A 124 -12.17 3.19 22.86
CA ILE A 124 -12.23 4.65 22.78
C ILE A 124 -10.80 5.18 22.75
N VAL A 125 -10.47 5.93 21.71
CA VAL A 125 -9.16 6.54 21.50
C VAL A 125 -9.28 8.03 21.77
N GLU A 126 -8.36 8.57 22.57
CA GLU A 126 -8.30 9.99 22.84
C GLU A 126 -8.04 10.78 21.55
N HIS A 127 -8.83 11.81 21.31
CA HIS A 127 -8.73 12.62 20.09
C HIS A 127 -7.50 13.54 20.16
N GLU A 128 -7.28 14.17 21.32
CA GLU A 128 -6.16 15.09 21.53
C GLU A 128 -4.81 14.36 21.61
N TYR A 129 -3.80 14.94 20.97
CA TYR A 129 -2.44 14.40 20.97
C TYR A 129 -1.38 15.47 20.77
N VAL A 130 -0.18 15.17 21.27
CA VAL A 130 1.01 16.00 21.10
C VAL A 130 1.86 15.48 19.93
N ARG A 131 2.34 16.40 19.08
CA ARG A 131 3.26 16.08 17.97
C ARG A 131 4.69 16.01 18.51
N LYS A 132 5.38 14.88 18.30
CA LYS A 132 6.75 14.63 18.77
C LYS A 132 7.72 14.24 17.64
N GLY A 133 7.53 14.83 16.46
CA GLY A 133 8.30 14.48 15.26
C GLY A 133 7.82 13.19 14.59
N ALA A 134 8.66 12.62 13.73
CA ALA A 134 8.36 11.41 12.98
C ALA A 134 9.61 10.57 12.69
N LEU A 135 9.41 9.27 12.51
CA LEU A 135 10.39 8.32 12.02
C LEU A 135 10.06 7.86 10.60
N ASN A 136 11.06 7.32 9.93
CA ASN A 136 10.94 6.61 8.67
C ASN A 136 11.42 5.18 8.93
N LEU A 137 10.57 4.20 8.63
CA LEU A 137 10.93 2.79 8.69
C LEU A 137 11.45 2.38 7.31
N PHE A 138 12.71 2.00 7.24
CA PHE A 138 13.29 1.30 6.09
C PHE A 138 13.13 -0.19 6.35
N ALA A 139 12.50 -0.93 5.44
CA ALA A 139 12.25 -2.35 5.65
C ALA A 139 12.60 -3.17 4.41
N ALA A 140 13.06 -4.40 4.66
CA ALA A 140 13.31 -5.43 3.67
C ALA A 140 12.45 -6.66 3.99
N PHE A 141 11.54 -7.00 3.09
CA PHE A 141 10.71 -8.20 3.15
C PHE A 141 11.34 -9.32 2.33
N ASP A 142 11.61 -10.46 2.97
CA ASP A 142 12.11 -11.66 2.32
C ASP A 142 10.96 -12.40 1.63
N THR A 143 11.01 -12.46 0.30
CA THR A 143 9.89 -12.98 -0.50
C THR A 143 9.69 -14.49 -0.38
N ARG A 144 10.61 -15.21 0.26
CA ARG A 144 10.54 -16.67 0.43
C ARG A 144 10.19 -17.07 1.85
N SER A 145 10.82 -16.44 2.84
CA SER A 145 10.51 -16.71 4.24
C SER A 145 9.36 -15.86 4.79
N GLY A 146 9.06 -14.72 4.16
CA GLY A 146 8.12 -13.73 4.67
C GLY A 146 8.68 -12.87 5.81
N LYS A 147 9.93 -13.12 6.23
CA LYS A 147 10.57 -12.36 7.32
C LYS A 147 10.85 -10.94 6.89
N VAL A 148 10.81 -10.03 7.86
CA VAL A 148 11.11 -8.62 7.69
C VAL A 148 12.31 -8.25 8.51
N LEU A 149 13.23 -7.51 7.90
CA LEU A 149 14.26 -6.76 8.59
C LEU A 149 13.93 -5.27 8.45
N GLY A 150 14.07 -4.49 9.51
CA GLY A 150 13.82 -3.05 9.43
C GLY A 150 14.66 -2.23 10.38
N ILE A 151 14.89 -0.97 10.01
CA ILE A 151 15.54 0.06 10.82
C ILE A 151 14.70 1.34 10.79
N LEU A 152 14.69 2.09 11.89
CA LEU A 152 13.94 3.34 11.98
C LEU A 152 14.86 4.54 12.12
N ARG A 153 14.69 5.55 11.27
CA ARG A 153 15.55 6.74 11.27
C ARG A 153 14.72 8.01 11.14
N THR A 154 15.18 9.09 11.77
CA THR A 154 14.53 10.41 11.70
C THR A 154 14.68 11.07 10.32
N ARG A 155 15.70 10.67 9.55
CA ARG A 155 15.97 11.16 8.20
C ARG A 155 15.70 10.06 7.17
N LYS A 156 15.41 10.48 5.94
CA LYS A 156 15.28 9.62 4.76
C LYS A 156 16.32 10.04 3.73
N ARG A 157 17.51 9.41 3.73
CA ARG A 157 18.62 9.70 2.79
C ARG A 157 19.25 8.39 2.31
N GLN A 158 20.19 8.52 1.37
CA GLN A 158 20.98 7.38 0.86
C GLN A 158 21.79 6.69 1.96
N LEU A 159 22.19 7.40 3.03
CA LEU A 159 22.95 6.83 4.13
C LEU A 159 22.12 5.83 4.95
N GLU A 160 20.88 6.18 5.27
CA GLU A 160 19.98 5.25 5.97
C GLU A 160 19.60 4.05 5.11
N PHE A 161 19.49 4.24 3.78
CA PHE A 161 19.33 3.11 2.86
C PHE A 161 20.53 2.17 2.90
N ILE A 162 21.76 2.70 2.83
CA ILE A 162 23.00 1.91 2.94
C ILE A 162 23.06 1.18 4.29
N GLU A 163 22.66 1.81 5.39
CA GLU A 163 22.62 1.18 6.70
C GLU A 163 21.69 -0.05 6.73
N LEU A 164 20.54 0.01 6.03
CA LEU A 164 19.70 -1.17 5.85
C LEU A 164 20.42 -2.26 5.03
N LEU A 165 21.14 -1.90 3.97
CA LEU A 165 21.91 -2.86 3.16
C LEU A 165 23.02 -3.54 3.97
N GLU A 166 23.72 -2.79 4.82
CA GLU A 166 24.74 -3.33 5.74
C GLU A 166 24.11 -4.28 6.77
N ALA A 167 22.91 -3.96 7.28
CA ALA A 167 22.17 -4.86 8.15
C ALA A 167 21.73 -6.15 7.43
N ILE A 168 21.31 -6.05 6.16
CA ILE A 168 21.01 -7.22 5.33
C ILE A 168 22.26 -8.07 5.13
N ASP A 169 23.39 -7.46 4.77
CA ASP A 169 24.63 -8.20 4.50
C ASP A 169 25.10 -8.98 5.73
N ARG A 170 25.11 -8.30 6.89
CA ARG A 170 25.50 -8.88 8.19
C ARG A 170 24.60 -10.02 8.63
N THR A 171 23.30 -9.96 8.34
CA THR A 171 22.33 -10.99 8.74
C THR A 171 22.17 -12.11 7.70
N THR A 172 22.71 -11.94 6.49
CA THR A 172 22.59 -12.94 5.43
C THR A 172 23.78 -13.90 5.46
N PRO A 173 23.55 -15.21 5.63
CA PRO A 173 24.64 -16.21 5.67
C PRO A 173 25.59 -16.11 4.48
N ALA A 174 26.89 -16.28 4.70
CA ALA A 174 27.92 -16.14 3.65
C ALA A 174 27.71 -17.10 2.45
N SER A 175 26.99 -18.20 2.64
CA SER A 175 26.61 -19.14 1.57
C SER A 175 25.65 -18.54 0.52
N VAL A 176 24.92 -17.48 0.86
CA VAL A 176 24.08 -16.74 -0.08
C VAL A 176 24.97 -15.73 -0.80
N THR A 177 25.48 -16.06 -1.98
CA THR A 177 26.39 -15.19 -2.74
C THR A 177 25.69 -14.19 -3.64
N LEU A 178 24.36 -14.28 -3.80
CA LEU A 178 23.57 -13.37 -4.62
C LEU A 178 22.28 -12.93 -3.90
N ILE A 179 22.14 -11.62 -3.68
CA ILE A 179 20.98 -10.97 -3.07
C ILE A 179 20.34 -10.08 -4.12
N HIS A 180 19.17 -10.48 -4.60
CA HIS A 180 18.34 -9.65 -5.46
C HIS A 180 17.54 -8.67 -4.61
N LEU A 181 17.76 -7.37 -4.83
CA LEU A 181 17.05 -6.28 -4.17
C LEU A 181 16.00 -5.71 -5.12
N LEU A 182 14.72 -5.91 -4.83
CA LEU A 182 13.65 -5.22 -5.52
C LEU A 182 13.33 -3.90 -4.79
N CYS A 183 13.42 -2.77 -5.50
CA CYS A 183 13.06 -1.45 -4.97
C CYS A 183 12.36 -0.59 -6.04
N ASP A 184 11.81 0.55 -5.64
CA ASP A 184 11.32 1.55 -6.57
C ASP A 184 12.47 2.39 -7.17
N ASN A 185 12.16 3.24 -8.14
CA ASN A 185 13.16 4.07 -8.83
C ASN A 185 13.54 5.35 -8.07
N LEU A 186 13.26 5.45 -6.76
CA LEU A 186 13.54 6.67 -6.01
C LEU A 186 15.05 6.93 -5.90
N SER A 187 15.44 8.21 -5.90
CA SER A 187 16.84 8.64 -5.91
C SER A 187 17.65 8.23 -4.67
N ILE A 188 16.98 7.78 -3.61
CA ILE A 188 17.64 7.20 -2.44
C ILE A 188 18.27 5.83 -2.74
N HIS A 189 17.75 5.10 -3.73
CA HIS A 189 18.22 3.77 -4.13
C HIS A 189 19.20 3.83 -5.30
N SER A 190 19.12 4.88 -6.11
CA SER A 190 19.91 5.07 -7.35
C SER A 190 20.81 6.30 -7.33
N GLY A 191 20.93 6.96 -6.18
CA GLY A 191 21.81 8.12 -6.00
C GLY A 191 23.29 7.74 -5.92
N LYS A 192 24.16 8.75 -6.01
CA LYS A 192 25.63 8.55 -6.10
C LYS A 192 26.23 7.67 -4.99
N LEU A 193 25.81 7.87 -3.75
CA LEU A 193 26.33 7.09 -2.61
C LEU A 193 25.82 5.65 -2.66
N ALA A 194 24.52 5.47 -2.93
CA ALA A 194 23.93 4.13 -3.05
C ALA A 194 24.57 3.33 -4.20
N CYS A 195 24.74 3.95 -5.37
CA CYS A 195 25.41 3.33 -6.51
C CYS A 195 26.87 2.98 -6.21
N ALA A 196 27.63 3.89 -5.58
CA ALA A 196 29.01 3.63 -5.20
C ALA A 196 29.12 2.44 -4.24
N TRP A 197 28.24 2.37 -3.24
CA TRP A 197 28.19 1.26 -2.30
C TRP A 197 27.83 -0.05 -3.01
N LEU A 198 26.79 -0.07 -3.85
CA LEU A 198 26.38 -1.28 -4.59
C LEU A 198 27.47 -1.79 -5.54
N MET A 199 28.21 -0.89 -6.21
CA MET A 199 29.36 -1.29 -7.04
C MET A 199 30.48 -1.96 -6.23
N ALA A 200 30.68 -1.54 -4.98
CA ALA A 200 31.65 -2.15 -4.06
C ALA A 200 31.15 -3.48 -3.45
N HIS A 201 29.85 -3.79 -3.55
CA HIS A 201 29.24 -4.98 -2.95
C HIS A 201 28.52 -5.82 -4.03
N PRO A 202 29.26 -6.56 -4.88
CA PRO A 202 28.72 -7.27 -6.03
C PRO A 202 27.75 -8.41 -5.66
N ARG A 203 27.69 -8.78 -4.38
CA ARG A 203 26.67 -9.68 -3.82
C ARG A 203 25.25 -9.15 -4.02
N PHE A 204 25.08 -7.83 -4.13
CA PHE A 204 23.78 -7.19 -4.28
C PHE A 204 23.49 -6.86 -5.74
N GLN A 205 22.37 -7.39 -6.26
CA GLN A 205 21.86 -7.06 -7.59
C GLN A 205 20.51 -6.36 -7.46
N THR A 206 20.43 -5.10 -7.88
CA THR A 206 19.20 -4.31 -7.83
C THR A 206 18.29 -4.57 -9.02
N HIS A 207 17.00 -4.61 -8.75
CA HIS A 207 15.91 -4.74 -9.71
C HIS A 207 14.91 -3.63 -9.40
N PHE A 208 14.62 -2.78 -10.39
CA PHE A 208 13.72 -1.66 -10.19
C PHE A 208 12.33 -1.97 -10.71
N THR A 209 11.32 -1.68 -9.89
CA THR A 209 9.93 -1.71 -10.36
C THR A 209 9.73 -0.67 -11.46
N PRO A 210 8.85 -0.91 -12.46
CA PRO A 210 8.54 0.11 -13.44
C PRO A 210 7.94 1.35 -12.76
N VAL A 211 8.08 2.51 -13.42
CA VAL A 211 7.51 3.76 -12.92
C VAL A 211 6.02 3.58 -12.64
N HIS A 212 5.55 4.13 -11.50
CA HIS A 212 4.16 4.01 -11.06
C HIS A 212 3.69 2.56 -10.81
N CYS A 213 4.61 1.67 -10.41
CA CYS A 213 4.31 0.26 -10.09
C CYS A 213 4.77 -0.17 -8.70
N SER A 214 4.65 0.71 -7.69
CA SER A 214 4.94 0.34 -6.29
C SER A 214 4.11 -0.86 -5.80
N TRP A 215 2.97 -1.13 -6.41
CA TRP A 215 2.17 -2.33 -6.15
C TRP A 215 2.91 -3.64 -6.43
N MET A 216 4.02 -3.62 -7.20
CA MET A 216 4.91 -4.77 -7.42
C MET A 216 5.86 -5.04 -6.26
N ASN A 217 6.04 -4.08 -5.36
CA ASN A 217 6.96 -4.17 -4.24
C ASN A 217 6.27 -4.87 -3.07
N GLN A 218 6.62 -6.14 -2.79
CA GLN A 218 5.92 -6.94 -1.78
C GLN A 218 5.97 -6.34 -0.37
N VAL A 219 7.00 -5.57 -0.02
CA VAL A 219 7.10 -4.91 1.29
C VAL A 219 5.97 -3.90 1.53
N GLU A 220 5.40 -3.29 0.48
CA GLU A 220 4.24 -2.39 0.58
C GLU A 220 2.98 -3.11 1.08
N GLN A 221 2.84 -4.41 0.78
CA GLN A 221 1.79 -5.24 1.36
C GLN A 221 2.03 -5.46 2.86
N TRP A 222 3.28 -5.69 3.26
CA TRP A 222 3.63 -5.79 4.68
C TRP A 222 3.41 -4.46 5.41
N PHE A 223 3.74 -3.32 4.81
CA PHE A 223 3.41 -2.00 5.35
C PHE A 223 1.90 -1.80 5.54
N SER A 224 1.08 -2.36 4.65
CA SER A 224 -0.38 -2.35 4.81
C SER A 224 -0.84 -3.23 6.00
N ILE A 225 -0.13 -4.30 6.33
CA ILE A 225 -0.37 -5.10 7.54
C ILE A 225 0.05 -4.31 8.79
N LEU A 226 1.26 -3.74 8.80
CA LEU A 226 1.75 -2.88 9.88
C LEU A 226 0.78 -1.72 10.14
N GLN A 227 0.28 -1.07 9.08
CA GLN A 227 -0.67 0.03 9.19
C GLN A 227 -1.96 -0.39 9.90
N ARG A 228 -2.52 -1.56 9.53
CA ARG A 228 -3.79 -2.05 10.08
C ARG A 228 -3.64 -2.62 11.50
N LYS A 229 -2.55 -3.34 11.78
CA LYS A 229 -2.36 -4.05 13.05
C LYS A 229 -1.71 -3.19 14.13
N ARG A 230 -0.72 -2.36 13.78
CA ARG A 230 0.06 -1.57 14.75
C ARG A 230 -0.29 -0.09 14.75
N LEU A 231 -0.55 0.50 13.58
CA LEU A 231 -0.65 1.95 13.41
C LEU A 231 -2.08 2.46 13.21
N ARG A 232 -3.10 1.61 13.43
CA ARG A 232 -4.52 2.00 13.30
C ARG A 232 -4.95 3.00 14.37
N ALA A 233 -4.46 2.81 15.60
CA ALA A 233 -4.72 3.67 16.75
C ALA A 233 -3.38 4.08 17.39
N PRO A 234 -2.59 4.95 16.72
CA PRO A 234 -1.26 5.31 17.18
C PRO A 234 -1.37 6.08 18.51
N ASN A 235 -0.59 5.59 19.49
CA ASN A 235 -0.40 6.18 20.80
C ASN A 235 0.93 5.66 21.35
N PHE A 236 1.97 6.46 21.17
CA PHE A 236 3.33 6.15 21.62
C PHE A 236 3.84 7.32 22.47
N ALA A 237 4.65 7.02 23.48
CA ALA A 237 5.15 8.03 24.42
C ALA A 237 6.03 9.07 23.72
N ASP A 238 6.89 8.65 22.80
CA ASP A 238 7.82 9.47 22.02
C ASP A 238 8.36 8.68 20.81
N LEU A 239 9.44 9.17 20.19
CA LEU A 239 10.07 8.51 19.04
C LEU A 239 10.74 7.18 19.44
N ALA A 240 11.33 7.09 20.63
CA ALA A 240 12.01 5.87 21.08
C ALA A 240 11.00 4.75 21.37
N ASP A 241 9.87 5.07 22.02
CA ASP A 241 8.77 4.12 22.20
C ASP A 241 8.17 3.69 20.86
N LEU A 242 7.99 4.62 19.91
CA LEU A 242 7.55 4.26 18.54
C LEU A 242 8.51 3.28 17.86
N GLU A 243 9.82 3.53 17.92
CA GLU A 243 10.85 2.65 17.37
C GLU A 243 10.81 1.27 18.02
N ALA A 244 10.90 1.20 19.35
CA ALA A 244 10.90 -0.06 20.09
C ALA A 244 9.65 -0.91 19.79
N LYS A 245 8.48 -0.26 19.69
CA LYS A 245 7.22 -0.95 19.41
C LYS A 245 7.06 -1.41 17.97
N ILE A 246 7.69 -0.74 17.00
CA ILE A 246 7.71 -1.21 15.60
C ILE A 246 8.70 -2.37 15.46
N LEU A 247 9.87 -2.29 16.10
CA LEU A 247 10.84 -3.40 16.10
C LEU A 247 10.26 -4.65 16.76
N SER A 248 9.62 -4.51 17.92
CA SER A 248 8.90 -5.62 18.57
C SER A 248 7.78 -6.21 17.68
N PHE A 249 7.08 -5.38 16.89
CA PHE A 249 6.10 -5.90 15.93
C PHE A 249 6.76 -6.68 14.78
N ILE A 250 7.95 -6.28 14.34
CA ILE A 250 8.74 -7.03 13.34
C ILE A 250 9.16 -8.38 13.91
N ASP A 251 9.63 -8.41 15.16
CA ASP A 251 10.04 -9.64 15.85
C ASP A 251 8.85 -10.61 15.97
N GLU A 252 7.70 -10.14 16.47
CA GLU A 252 6.45 -10.92 16.57
C GLU A 252 5.94 -11.40 15.20
N TRP A 253 6.05 -10.56 14.16
CA TRP A 253 5.74 -10.97 12.79
C TRP A 253 6.66 -12.10 12.32
N ASN A 254 7.95 -12.00 12.63
CA ASN A 254 8.98 -12.93 12.17
C ASN A 254 8.87 -14.33 12.80
N GLU A 255 8.21 -14.46 13.95
CA GLU A 255 7.89 -15.75 14.58
C GLU A 255 6.93 -16.60 13.74
N ILE A 256 6.00 -15.95 13.04
CA ILE A 256 4.95 -16.59 12.23
C ILE A 256 5.00 -16.16 10.75
N ALA A 257 6.18 -15.73 10.31
CA ALA A 257 6.39 -15.16 8.99
C ALA A 257 6.03 -16.16 7.90
N HIS A 258 5.45 -15.66 6.81
CA HIS A 258 5.08 -16.45 5.65
C HIS A 258 5.21 -15.60 4.39
N PRO A 259 5.62 -16.21 3.25
CA PRO A 259 5.71 -15.50 1.99
C PRO A 259 4.34 -15.09 1.47
N PHE A 260 4.28 -14.00 0.71
CA PHE A 260 3.08 -13.67 -0.05
C PHE A 260 2.99 -14.53 -1.31
N GLN A 261 1.84 -15.18 -1.51
CA GLN A 261 1.63 -16.12 -2.61
C GLN A 261 1.36 -15.38 -3.93
N TRP A 262 2.43 -15.01 -4.61
CA TRP A 262 2.37 -14.44 -5.95
C TRP A 262 2.58 -15.54 -6.99
N THR A 263 1.75 -15.57 -8.03
CA THR A 263 1.79 -16.60 -9.08
C THR A 263 1.89 -15.95 -10.44
N ALA A 264 2.44 -16.66 -11.43
CA ALA A 264 2.49 -16.19 -12.83
C ALA A 264 1.09 -15.78 -13.34
N LYS A 265 0.06 -16.56 -12.99
CA LYS A 265 -1.35 -16.24 -13.30
C LYS A 265 -1.83 -14.92 -12.69
N SER A 266 -1.33 -14.54 -11.52
CA SER A 266 -1.65 -13.24 -10.92
C SER A 266 -1.02 -12.09 -11.74
N PHE A 267 0.20 -12.27 -12.23
CA PHE A 267 0.87 -11.30 -13.10
C PHE A 267 0.23 -11.19 -14.49
N GLU A 268 -0.14 -12.31 -15.10
CA GLU A 268 -0.87 -12.33 -16.39
C GLU A 268 -2.15 -11.51 -16.31
N LYS A 269 -2.92 -11.65 -15.21
CA LYS A 269 -4.13 -10.85 -14.97
C LYS A 269 -3.82 -9.36 -14.87
N VAL A 270 -2.71 -9.00 -14.22
CA VAL A 270 -2.28 -7.61 -14.13
C VAL A 270 -1.95 -7.09 -15.52
N LEU A 271 -1.07 -7.77 -16.25
CA LEU A 271 -0.65 -7.39 -17.61
C LEU A 271 -1.84 -7.27 -18.57
N ALA A 272 -2.80 -8.20 -18.52
CA ALA A 272 -4.01 -8.15 -19.35
C ALA A 272 -4.95 -6.97 -19.01
N SER A 273 -4.81 -6.36 -17.83
CA SER A 273 -5.58 -5.18 -17.43
C SER A 273 -4.86 -3.86 -17.70
N VAL A 274 -3.59 -3.90 -18.10
CA VAL A 274 -2.80 -2.70 -18.40
C VAL A 274 -3.29 -2.03 -19.68
N ASP A 275 -3.81 -2.81 -20.63
CA ASP A 275 -4.29 -2.36 -21.94
C ASP A 275 -5.76 -1.92 -21.95
N ASP A 276 -6.50 -2.12 -20.85
CA ASP A 276 -7.91 -1.77 -20.75
C ASP A 276 -8.09 -0.50 -19.88
N PRO A 277 -8.41 0.66 -20.48
CA PRO A 277 -8.59 1.91 -19.75
C PRO A 277 -9.85 1.93 -18.87
N PHE A 278 -10.79 1.01 -19.07
CA PHE A 278 -12.07 0.94 -18.35
C PHE A 278 -12.16 -0.24 -17.38
N ARG A 279 -11.23 -1.21 -17.44
CA ARG A 279 -11.21 -2.31 -16.48
C ARG A 279 -10.86 -1.79 -15.11
N ARG A 280 -11.77 -2.06 -14.17
CA ARG A 280 -11.51 -2.01 -12.73
C ARG A 280 -10.17 -2.66 -12.44
N ARG A 281 -9.14 -1.85 -12.18
CA ARG A 281 -7.89 -2.33 -11.61
C ARG A 281 -8.23 -2.78 -10.19
N PRO A 282 -8.26 -4.08 -9.88
CA PRO A 282 -8.58 -4.53 -8.54
C PRO A 282 -7.64 -3.83 -7.56
N HIS A 283 -8.13 -3.50 -6.36
CA HIS A 283 -7.26 -3.04 -5.29
C HIS A 283 -6.23 -4.15 -5.11
N TRP A 284 -4.97 -3.92 -5.51
CA TRP A 284 -4.05 -5.01 -5.87
C TRP A 284 -3.71 -5.93 -4.70
N THR A 285 -3.85 -5.42 -3.47
CA THR A 285 -3.85 -6.27 -2.27
C THR A 285 -4.88 -7.39 -2.40
N ASP A 286 -6.06 -7.20 -2.97
CA ASP A 286 -7.10 -8.22 -3.10
C ASP A 286 -6.78 -9.29 -4.17
N VAL A 287 -5.90 -9.01 -5.13
CA VAL A 287 -5.44 -9.98 -6.15
C VAL A 287 -4.42 -10.94 -5.57
N PHE A 288 -3.54 -10.41 -4.71
CA PHE A 288 -2.39 -11.12 -4.18
C PHE A 288 -2.53 -11.54 -2.71
N LEU A 289 -3.48 -10.98 -1.96
CA LEU A 289 -3.89 -11.44 -0.63
C LEU A 289 -4.90 -12.58 -0.78
N ARG A 290 -4.37 -13.78 -1.01
CA ARG A 290 -5.06 -15.02 -0.65
C ARG A 290 -4.18 -15.83 0.30
N ALA A 291 -3.98 -15.30 1.51
CA ALA A 291 -3.55 -16.00 2.73
C ALA A 291 -3.02 -14.95 3.71
N ALA A 292 -3.91 -14.26 4.43
CA ALA A 292 -3.53 -13.43 5.57
C ALA A 292 -4.72 -13.26 6.54
N ALA A 293 -5.47 -14.34 6.73
CA ALA A 293 -6.47 -14.48 7.78
C ALA A 293 -5.86 -15.35 8.87
#